data_AF-A0A2V7T689-F1
#
_entry.id   AF-A0A2V7T689-F1
#
_cell.length_a   1.000
_cell.length_b   1.000
_cell.length_c   1.000
_cell.angle_alpha   90.00
_cell.angle_beta   90.00
_cell.angle_gamma   90.00
#
_symmetry.space_group_name_H-M   'P 1'
#
loop_
_entity.id
_entity.type
_entity.pdbx_description
1 polymer ?
#
loop_
_entity_poly.entity_id
_entity_poly.type
_entity_poly.pdbx_seq_one_letter_code
_entity_poly.pdbx_strand_id
1 'polypeptide(L)'
;MIHDDRITRREALAQVALLLGTAISTPTLAAALDAGAGDAWRSPLGWVPRTLSPDQLELVAVMADHIIPASDTPGARGAGVHRFVDALLTDHYPADDRQRFLAGLGDVDARARSRQSKRFSECTPVQQVAMLKEMDEAAYPSGGDPSERPPETWFFRRLKEVTLVGYYTSDIGASRELRVNPMGLFRGDIPFPPSGGREWS
;
A
#
# COMPACT_ATOMS: atom_id res chain seq x y z
N MET A 1 -28.48 41.16 -12.08
CA MET A 1 -27.23 41.18 -11.29
C MET A 1 -27.39 40.13 -10.19
N ILE A 2 -26.87 38.92 -10.41
CA ILE A 2 -27.00 37.80 -9.46
C ILE A 2 -25.58 37.51 -8.96
N HIS A 3 -25.34 37.73 -7.66
CA HIS A 3 -24.11 37.33 -6.99
C HIS A 3 -24.14 35.81 -6.78
N ASP A 4 -23.11 35.12 -7.26
CA ASP A 4 -22.89 33.68 -7.06
C ASP A 4 -22.18 33.49 -5.71
N ASP A 5 -22.94 33.30 -4.63
CA ASP A 5 -22.43 33.03 -3.28
C ASP A 5 -21.95 31.57 -3.16
N ARG A 6 -20.83 31.26 -3.81
CA ARG A 6 -20.17 29.96 -3.69
C ARG A 6 -19.00 30.07 -2.72
N ILE A 7 -19.25 29.73 -1.46
CA ILE A 7 -18.21 29.56 -0.44
C ILE A 7 -17.17 28.56 -0.98
N THR A 8 -15.91 28.98 -1.08
CA THR A 8 -14.84 28.07 -1.51
C THR A 8 -14.49 27.08 -0.41
N ARG A 9 -13.99 25.88 -0.76
CA ARG A 9 -13.59 24.84 0.21
C ARG A 9 -12.70 25.39 1.32
N ARG A 10 -11.78 26.29 0.98
CA ARG A 10 -10.84 26.91 1.91
C ARG A 10 -11.54 27.82 2.92
N GLU A 11 -12.57 28.56 2.49
CA GLU A 11 -13.37 29.44 3.34
C GLU A 11 -14.29 28.64 4.27
N ALA A 12 -14.90 27.57 3.77
CA ALA A 12 -15.69 26.66 4.61
C ALA A 12 -14.84 26.01 5.71
N LEU A 13 -13.63 25.57 5.37
CA LEU A 13 -12.68 25.00 6.35
C LEU A 13 -12.17 26.03 7.35
N ALA A 14 -11.91 27.26 6.91
CA ALA A 14 -11.51 28.35 7.80
C ALA A 14 -12.64 28.70 8.79
N GLN A 15 -13.90 28.70 8.36
CA GLN A 15 -15.05 28.96 9.22
C GLN A 15 -15.32 27.83 10.22
N VAL A 16 -15.15 26.58 9.81
CA VAL A 16 -15.26 25.42 10.72
C VAL A 16 -14.14 25.43 11.77
N ALA A 17 -12.90 25.75 11.38
CA ALA A 17 -11.78 25.90 12.31
C ALA A 17 -11.98 27.06 13.30
N LEU A 18 -12.58 28.17 12.85
CA LEU A 18 -12.91 29.31 13.69
C LEU A 18 -14.01 28.99 14.71
N LEU A 19 -14.99 28.18 14.32
CA LEU A 19 -16.12 27.78 15.18
C LEU A 19 -15.74 26.72 16.24
N LEU A 20 -14.76 25.87 15.95
CA LEU A 20 -14.37 24.76 16.84
C LEU A 20 -13.28 25.13 17.86
N GLY A 21 -12.61 26.28 17.70
CA GLY A 21 -11.58 26.75 18.63
C GLY A 21 -10.31 25.88 18.62
N THR A 22 -9.26 26.35 19.32
CA THR A 22 -7.89 25.81 19.23
C THR A 22 -7.62 24.55 20.09
N ALA A 23 -8.65 23.85 20.55
CA ALA A 23 -8.51 22.72 21.48
C ALA A 23 -8.66 21.33 20.83
N ILE A 24 -8.42 21.20 19.52
CA ILE A 24 -8.51 19.89 18.85
C ILE A 24 -7.17 19.16 19.02
N SER A 25 -7.19 18.04 19.73
CA SER A 25 -6.05 17.13 19.86
C SER A 25 -5.60 16.60 18.48
N THR A 26 -4.30 16.37 18.31
CA THR A 26 -3.69 15.85 17.08
C THR A 26 -4.34 14.59 16.48
N PRO A 27 -4.78 13.56 17.24
CA PRO A 27 -5.37 12.37 16.64
C PRO A 27 -6.72 12.64 15.96
N THR A 28 -7.54 13.55 16.50
CA THR A 28 -8.82 13.93 15.90
C THR A 28 -8.66 14.73 14.60
N LEU A 29 -7.58 15.51 14.48
CA LEU A 29 -7.26 16.23 13.25
C LEU A 29 -6.78 15.28 12.15
N ALA A 30 -5.94 14.29 12.49
CA ALA A 30 -5.48 13.28 11.53
C ALA A 30 -6.64 12.46 10.95
N ALA A 31 -7.58 12.02 11.79
CA ALA A 31 -8.77 11.30 11.35
C ALA A 31 -9.71 12.15 10.45
N ALA A 32 -9.81 13.45 10.73
CA ALA A 32 -10.61 14.37 9.91
C ALA A 32 -9.94 14.71 8.56
N LEU A 33 -8.61 14.76 8.51
CA LEU A 33 -7.86 14.94 7.27
C LEU A 33 -7.93 13.70 6.37
N ASP A 34 -7.95 12.50 6.96
CA ASP A 34 -8.17 11.23 6.25
C ASP A 34 -9.59 11.08 5.68
N ALA A 35 -10.57 11.79 6.26
CA ALA A 35 -11.94 11.81 5.77
C ALA A 35 -12.10 12.56 4.42
N GLY A 36 -11.06 13.26 3.94
CA GLY A 36 -11.11 14.04 2.70
C GLY A 36 -10.69 13.34 1.39
N ALA A 37 -10.11 12.13 1.43
CA ALA A 37 -9.54 11.49 0.25
C ALA A 37 -10.13 10.10 -0.07
N GLY A 38 -10.86 9.99 -1.20
CA GLY A 38 -10.99 8.76 -2.01
C GLY A 38 -12.06 7.74 -1.62
N ASP A 39 -13.27 7.88 -2.18
CA ASP A 39 -14.43 6.98 -2.00
C ASP A 39 -14.47 5.77 -2.96
N ALA A 40 -13.43 4.93 -3.01
CA ALA A 40 -13.52 3.62 -3.69
C ALA A 40 -12.95 2.44 -2.91
N TRP A 41 -12.22 2.70 -1.82
CA TRP A 41 -11.56 1.66 -0.99
C TRP A 41 -11.76 1.86 0.53
N ARG A 42 -12.71 2.73 0.94
CA ARG A 42 -13.12 2.83 2.33
C ARG A 42 -13.94 1.60 2.70
N SER A 43 -13.42 0.82 3.64
CA SER A 43 -14.22 -0.24 4.29
C SER A 43 -15.49 0.37 4.87
N PRO A 44 -16.60 -0.38 4.87
CA PRO A 44 -17.71 -0.08 5.75
C PRO A 44 -17.19 0.04 7.19
N LEU A 45 -17.77 0.92 8.00
CA LEU A 45 -17.56 0.92 9.44
C LEU A 45 -17.67 -0.53 9.97
N GLY A 46 -16.60 -1.07 10.54
CA GLY A 46 -16.59 -2.42 11.13
C GLY A 46 -15.94 -3.55 10.32
N TRP A 47 -15.14 -3.28 9.29
CA TRP A 47 -14.33 -4.33 8.66
C TRP A 47 -13.33 -4.96 9.63
N VAL A 48 -13.20 -6.28 9.58
CA VAL A 48 -12.25 -7.08 10.37
C VAL A 48 -11.51 -8.06 9.46
N PRO A 49 -10.22 -8.36 9.73
CA PRO A 49 -9.48 -9.33 8.96
C PRO A 49 -10.05 -10.75 9.16
N ARG A 50 -9.98 -11.59 8.13
CA ARG A 50 -10.50 -12.96 8.16
C ARG A 50 -9.41 -14.01 8.39
N THR A 51 -8.20 -13.75 7.92
CA THR A 51 -7.06 -14.67 8.02
C THR A 51 -5.99 -14.14 8.95
N LEU A 52 -5.63 -12.87 8.82
CA LEU A 52 -4.60 -12.24 9.64
C LEU A 52 -5.16 -11.90 11.03
N SER A 53 -4.37 -12.16 12.08
CA SER A 53 -4.66 -11.56 13.38
C SER A 53 -4.49 -10.03 13.32
N PRO A 54 -5.04 -9.27 14.29
CA PRO A 54 -4.83 -7.82 14.34
C PRO A 54 -3.35 -7.41 14.34
N ASP A 55 -2.52 -8.15 15.09
CA ASP A 55 -1.07 -7.93 15.14
C ASP A 55 -0.39 -8.23 13.80
N GLN A 56 -0.79 -9.32 13.14
CA GLN A 56 -0.26 -9.68 11.83
C GLN A 56 -0.68 -8.69 10.74
N LEU A 57 -1.91 -8.19 10.80
CA LEU A 57 -2.41 -7.16 9.90
C LEU A 57 -1.60 -5.87 10.03
N GLU A 58 -1.32 -5.45 11.27
CA GLU A 58 -0.47 -4.29 11.52
C GLU A 58 0.98 -4.53 11.08
N LEU A 59 1.53 -5.72 11.30
CA LEU A 59 2.85 -6.10 10.80
C LEU A 59 2.94 -5.98 9.27
N VAL A 60 1.96 -6.54 8.55
CA VAL A 60 1.89 -6.40 7.08
C VAL A 60 1.77 -4.93 6.69
N ALA A 61 0.96 -4.14 7.39
CA ALA A 61 0.81 -2.73 7.10
C ALA A 61 2.12 -1.95 7.28
N VAL A 62 2.88 -2.16 8.36
CA VAL A 62 4.18 -1.52 8.58
C VAL A 62 5.20 -1.95 7.51
N MET A 63 5.29 -3.26 7.23
CA MET A 63 6.26 -3.75 6.24
C MET A 63 5.94 -3.25 4.83
N ALA A 64 4.66 -3.25 4.43
CA ALA A 64 4.24 -2.75 3.13
C ALA A 64 4.51 -1.24 2.98
N ASP A 65 4.31 -0.45 4.04
CA ASP A 65 4.59 0.98 4.04
C ASP A 65 6.10 1.29 3.93
N HIS A 66 6.98 0.40 4.40
CA HIS A 66 8.42 0.51 4.11
C HIS A 66 8.78 0.16 2.66
N ILE A 67 8.02 -0.73 2.01
CA ILE A 67 8.26 -1.11 0.61
C ILE A 67 7.78 -0.01 -0.35
N ILE A 68 6.59 0.58 -0.08
CA ILE A 68 6.03 1.71 -0.83
C ILE A 68 5.61 2.78 0.20
N PRO A 69 6.53 3.66 0.60
CA PRO A 69 6.25 4.71 1.57
C PRO A 69 5.37 5.80 0.99
N ALA A 70 4.65 6.49 1.88
CA ALA A 70 3.92 7.70 1.50
C ALA A 70 4.89 8.80 1.02
N SER A 71 4.49 9.48 -0.04
CA SER A 71 5.17 10.65 -0.60
C SER A 71 4.13 11.72 -0.94
N ASP A 72 4.15 12.28 -2.15
CA ASP A 72 3.09 13.14 -2.66
C ASP A 72 1.77 12.37 -2.87
N THR A 73 1.85 11.04 -2.96
CA THR A 73 0.73 10.11 -2.94
C THR A 73 0.72 9.27 -1.66
N PRO A 74 -0.46 8.83 -1.17
CA PRO A 74 -0.51 7.91 -0.04
C PRO A 74 0.21 6.59 -0.33
N GLY A 75 1.01 6.09 0.60
CA GLY A 75 1.78 4.85 0.47
C GLY A 75 0.93 3.57 0.57
N ALA A 76 1.58 2.40 0.66
CA ALA A 76 0.90 1.11 0.69
C ALA A 76 -0.11 0.97 1.83
N ARG A 77 0.15 1.55 3.00
CA ARG A 77 -0.83 1.59 4.10
C ARG A 77 -2.06 2.38 3.70
N GLY A 78 -1.88 3.57 3.14
CA GLY A 78 -2.96 4.44 2.67
C GLY A 78 -3.78 3.81 1.55
N ALA A 79 -3.13 3.02 0.69
CA ALA A 79 -3.78 2.23 -0.37
C ALA A 79 -4.50 0.97 0.13
N GLY A 80 -4.44 0.65 1.43
CA GLY A 80 -5.13 -0.51 1.99
C GLY A 80 -4.47 -1.86 1.64
N VAL A 81 -3.19 -1.88 1.29
CA VAL A 81 -2.48 -3.11 0.86
C VAL A 81 -2.59 -4.23 1.89
N HIS A 82 -2.50 -3.94 3.18
CA HIS A 82 -2.66 -4.91 4.26
C HIS A 82 -4.02 -5.62 4.25
N ARG A 83 -5.10 -4.92 3.88
CA ARG A 83 -6.45 -5.50 3.72
C ARG A 83 -6.54 -6.35 2.45
N PHE A 84 -5.92 -5.87 1.37
CA PHE A 84 -5.79 -6.65 0.14
C PHE A 84 -5.05 -7.97 0.40
N VAL A 85 -3.97 -7.94 1.18
CA VAL A 85 -3.22 -9.15 1.57
C VAL A 85 -4.10 -10.11 2.38
N ASP A 86 -4.87 -9.63 3.37
CA ASP A 86 -5.80 -10.49 4.12
C ASP A 86 -6.84 -11.16 3.19
N ALA A 87 -7.45 -10.39 2.28
CA ALA A 87 -8.40 -10.92 1.31
C ALA A 87 -7.74 -11.95 0.37
N LEU A 88 -6.55 -11.64 -0.16
CA LEU A 88 -5.79 -12.51 -1.04
C LEU A 88 -5.42 -13.84 -0.37
N LEU A 89 -4.97 -13.79 0.89
CA LEU A 89 -4.66 -14.98 1.68
C LEU A 89 -5.91 -15.82 1.95
N THR A 90 -7.05 -15.15 2.21
CA THR A 90 -8.31 -15.83 2.52
C THR A 90 -8.91 -16.50 1.28
N ASP A 91 -8.96 -15.78 0.17
CA ASP A 91 -9.82 -16.13 -0.96
C ASP A 91 -9.06 -16.85 -2.08
N HIS A 92 -7.73 -16.69 -2.15
CA HIS A 92 -6.95 -17.13 -3.31
C HIS A 92 -5.70 -17.97 -3.00
N TYR A 93 -5.17 -17.94 -1.77
CA TYR A 93 -3.99 -18.75 -1.46
C TYR A 93 -4.34 -20.21 -1.14
N PRO A 94 -3.62 -21.18 -1.73
CA PRO A 94 -3.61 -22.56 -1.24
C PRO A 94 -3.28 -22.61 0.26
N ALA A 95 -3.78 -23.63 0.95
CA ALA A 95 -3.60 -23.74 2.40
C ALA A 95 -2.13 -23.73 2.82
N ASP A 96 -1.27 -24.45 2.10
CA ASP A 96 0.15 -24.56 2.40
C ASP A 96 0.88 -23.22 2.22
N ASP A 97 0.58 -22.50 1.13
CA ASP A 97 1.15 -21.17 0.88
C ASP A 97 0.67 -20.14 1.90
N ARG A 98 -0.62 -20.20 2.29
CA ARG A 98 -1.16 -19.34 3.36
C ARG A 98 -0.44 -19.62 4.68
N GLN A 99 -0.26 -20.89 5.07
CA GLN A 99 0.46 -21.24 6.29
C GLN A 99 1.92 -20.81 6.25
N ARG A 100 2.60 -20.98 5.10
CA ARG A 100 3.96 -20.51 4.90
C ARG A 100 4.08 -18.99 5.01
N PHE A 101 3.09 -18.24 4.52
CA PHE A 101 3.05 -16.78 4.66
C PHE A 101 2.88 -16.36 6.13
N LEU A 102 1.95 -16.99 6.86
CA LEU A 102 1.73 -16.73 8.28
C LEU A 102 2.95 -17.09 9.13
N ALA A 103 3.64 -18.19 8.80
CA ALA A 103 4.90 -18.57 9.44
C ALA A 103 5.99 -17.51 9.21
N GLY A 104 6.10 -16.99 7.99
CA GLY A 104 7.04 -15.91 7.67
C GLY A 104 6.78 -14.62 8.46
N LEU A 105 5.51 -14.26 8.71
CA LEU A 105 5.17 -13.15 9.62
C LEU A 105 5.64 -13.44 11.05
N GLY A 106 5.45 -14.67 11.53
CA GLY A 106 5.95 -15.10 12.85
C GLY A 106 7.48 -15.03 12.95
N ASP A 107 8.19 -15.44 11.89
CA ASP A 107 9.66 -15.40 11.84
C ASP A 107 10.20 -13.96 11.89
N VAL A 108 9.54 -13.01 11.22
CA VAL A 108 9.90 -11.59 11.29
C VAL A 108 9.81 -11.07 12.73
N ASP A 109 8.71 -11.36 13.42
CA ASP A 109 8.54 -10.94 14.80
C ASP A 109 9.51 -11.68 15.75
N ALA A 110 9.80 -12.96 15.51
CA ALA A 110 10.79 -13.70 16.27
C ALA A 110 12.20 -13.10 16.13
N ARG A 111 12.59 -12.68 14.91
CA ARG A 111 13.86 -11.98 14.63
C ARG A 111 13.90 -10.61 15.30
N ALA A 112 12.81 -9.85 15.26
CA ALA A 112 12.72 -8.56 15.95
C ALA A 112 12.86 -8.72 17.46
N ARG A 113 12.16 -9.70 18.06
CA ARG A 113 12.22 -9.97 19.50
C ARG A 113 13.62 -10.43 19.93
N SER A 114 14.27 -11.30 19.16
CA SER A 114 15.61 -11.77 19.52
C SER A 114 16.68 -10.67 19.48
N ARG A 115 16.53 -9.69 18.58
CA ARG A 115 17.49 -8.60 18.40
C ARG A 115 17.20 -7.36 19.24
N GLN A 116 15.92 -7.05 19.47
CA GLN A 116 15.47 -5.77 20.02
C GLN A 116 14.54 -5.91 21.23
N SER A 117 14.20 -7.14 21.64
CA SER A 117 13.20 -7.43 22.70
C SER A 117 11.83 -6.79 22.46
N LYS A 118 11.50 -6.51 21.20
CA LYS A 118 10.26 -5.85 20.76
C LYS A 118 9.71 -6.58 19.54
N ARG A 119 8.40 -6.44 19.29
CA ARG A 119 7.82 -6.83 17.99
C ARG A 119 8.35 -5.92 16.89
N PHE A 120 8.32 -6.37 15.64
CA PHE A 120 8.84 -5.56 14.54
C PHE A 120 8.12 -4.21 14.41
N SER A 121 6.79 -4.19 14.56
CA SER A 121 5.98 -2.96 14.54
C SER A 121 6.30 -1.99 15.68
N GLU A 122 6.94 -2.44 16.76
CA GLU A 122 7.35 -1.64 17.93
C GLU A 122 8.82 -1.19 17.87
N CYS A 123 9.59 -1.71 16.91
CA CYS A 123 10.96 -1.28 16.66
C CYS A 123 11.01 0.16 16.12
N THR A 124 12.16 0.82 16.27
CA THR A 124 12.35 2.15 15.67
C THR A 124 12.39 2.04 14.13
N PRO A 125 12.07 3.12 13.39
CA PRO A 125 12.14 3.10 11.92
C PRO A 125 13.50 2.65 11.39
N VAL A 126 14.60 3.06 12.04
CA VAL A 126 15.97 2.67 11.67
C VAL A 126 16.18 1.16 11.83
N GLN A 127 15.69 0.57 12.92
CA GLN A 127 15.77 -0.88 13.17
C GLN A 127 14.91 -1.67 12.18
N GLN A 128 13.72 -1.17 11.87
CA GLN A 128 12.82 -1.77 10.88
C GLN A 128 13.50 -1.80 9.50
N VAL A 129 14.01 -0.66 9.04
CA VAL A 129 14.71 -0.54 7.75
C VAL A 129 15.94 -1.44 7.70
N ALA A 130 16.75 -1.49 8.76
CA ALA A 130 17.92 -2.37 8.80
C ALA A 130 17.53 -3.84 8.61
N MET A 131 16.50 -4.31 9.31
CA MET A 131 16.05 -5.69 9.22
C MET A 131 15.43 -6.02 7.85
N LEU A 132 14.67 -5.08 7.27
CA LEU A 132 14.10 -5.23 5.93
C LEU A 132 15.19 -5.26 4.85
N LYS A 133 16.26 -4.46 4.99
CA LYS A 133 17.41 -4.49 4.09
C LYS A 133 18.12 -5.83 4.10
N GLU A 134 18.36 -6.40 5.28
CA GLU A 134 18.96 -7.75 5.37
C GLU A 134 18.09 -8.82 4.67
N MET A 135 16.76 -8.72 4.83
CA MET A 135 15.83 -9.62 4.15
C MET A 135 15.83 -9.41 2.63
N ASP A 136 16.00 -8.17 2.16
CA ASP A 136 16.08 -7.81 0.75
C ASP A 136 17.37 -8.33 0.10
N GLU A 137 18.51 -8.11 0.75
CA GLU A 137 19.80 -8.61 0.29
C GLU A 137 19.83 -10.14 0.20
N ALA A 138 19.23 -10.83 1.19
CA ALA A 138 19.09 -12.27 1.15
C ALA A 138 18.17 -12.75 0.01
N ALA A 139 17.07 -12.01 -0.25
CA ALA A 139 16.10 -12.35 -1.29
C ALA A 139 16.55 -12.02 -2.72
N TYR A 140 17.40 -11.01 -2.88
CA TYR A 140 17.86 -10.48 -4.16
C TYR A 140 19.38 -10.24 -4.14
N PRO A 141 20.20 -11.31 -4.02
CA PRO A 141 21.65 -11.17 -4.03
C PRO A 141 22.15 -10.66 -5.39
N SER A 142 23.09 -9.72 -5.36
CA SER A 142 23.73 -9.18 -6.57
C SER A 142 24.44 -10.27 -7.36
N GLY A 143 24.00 -10.51 -8.59
CA GLY A 143 24.62 -11.48 -9.50
C GLY A 143 24.25 -12.95 -9.25
N GLY A 144 23.29 -13.24 -8.37
CA GLY A 144 22.81 -14.61 -8.14
C GLY A 144 21.79 -15.07 -9.19
N ASP A 145 21.79 -16.37 -9.51
CA ASP A 145 20.75 -16.97 -10.35
C ASP A 145 19.40 -16.92 -9.62
N PRO A 146 18.33 -16.35 -10.23
CA PRO A 146 16.97 -16.41 -9.71
C PRO A 146 16.48 -17.79 -9.27
N SER A 147 17.03 -18.86 -9.85
CA SER A 147 16.71 -20.27 -9.57
C SER A 147 17.35 -20.80 -8.28
N GLU A 148 18.45 -20.18 -7.82
CA GLU A 148 19.24 -20.62 -6.66
C GLU A 148 18.85 -19.90 -5.36
N ARG A 149 17.74 -19.15 -5.36
CA ARG A 149 17.34 -18.37 -4.18
C ARG A 149 16.97 -19.29 -3.00
N PRO A 150 17.48 -19.00 -1.80
CA PRO A 150 17.21 -19.84 -0.63
C PRO A 150 15.71 -19.89 -0.29
N PRO A 151 15.14 -21.05 0.08
CA PRO A 151 13.71 -21.21 0.38
C PRO A 151 13.18 -20.28 1.49
N GLU A 152 14.02 -19.88 2.43
CA GLU A 152 13.70 -18.96 3.52
C GLU A 152 13.42 -17.53 3.06
N THR A 153 13.85 -17.17 1.85
CA THR A 153 13.62 -15.83 1.26
C THR A 153 12.22 -15.70 0.65
N TRP A 154 11.51 -16.82 0.48
CA TRP A 154 10.21 -16.88 -0.18
C TRP A 154 9.20 -15.89 0.42
N PHE A 155 9.12 -15.81 1.75
CA PHE A 155 8.17 -14.94 2.41
C PHE A 155 8.38 -13.46 2.04
N PHE A 156 9.62 -12.97 2.13
CA PHE A 156 9.91 -11.58 1.84
C PHE A 156 9.68 -11.22 0.38
N ARG A 157 10.09 -12.12 -0.53
CA ARG A 157 9.81 -11.98 -1.97
C ARG A 157 8.31 -11.90 -2.25
N ARG A 158 7.54 -12.80 -1.63
CA ARG A 158 6.10 -12.85 -1.80
C ARG A 158 5.42 -11.61 -1.23
N LEU A 159 5.86 -11.14 -0.05
CA LEU A 159 5.38 -9.90 0.55
C LEU A 159 5.61 -8.69 -0.36
N LYS A 160 6.81 -8.54 -0.94
CA LYS A 160 7.08 -7.48 -1.92
C LYS A 160 6.18 -7.60 -3.15
N GLU A 161 6.05 -8.79 -3.72
CA GLU A 161 5.20 -9.03 -4.88
C GLU A 161 3.75 -8.63 -4.62
N VAL A 162 3.13 -9.12 -3.53
CA VAL A 162 1.73 -8.78 -3.21
C VAL A 162 1.56 -7.32 -2.81
N THR A 163 2.60 -6.68 -2.26
CA THR A 163 2.59 -5.25 -1.95
C THR A 163 2.54 -4.42 -3.23
N LEU A 164 3.40 -4.74 -4.21
CA LEU A 164 3.41 -4.06 -5.51
C LEU A 164 2.09 -4.27 -6.25
N VAL A 165 1.59 -5.51 -6.31
CA VAL A 165 0.31 -5.83 -6.96
C VAL A 165 -0.83 -5.09 -6.27
N GLY A 166 -0.93 -5.19 -4.94
CA GLY A 166 -1.99 -4.52 -4.18
C GLY A 166 -1.96 -3.00 -4.33
N TYR A 167 -0.78 -2.40 -4.34
CA TYR A 167 -0.65 -0.95 -4.49
C TYR A 167 -1.01 -0.48 -5.91
N TYR A 168 -0.40 -1.05 -6.94
CA TYR A 168 -0.59 -0.59 -8.32
C TYR A 168 -1.91 -1.03 -8.97
N THR A 169 -2.69 -1.87 -8.29
CA THR A 169 -4.09 -2.16 -8.66
C THR A 169 -5.11 -1.40 -7.81
N SER A 170 -4.67 -0.66 -6.79
CA SER A 170 -5.53 0.25 -6.03
C SER A 170 -5.83 1.53 -6.81
N ASP A 171 -6.89 2.26 -6.44
CA ASP A 171 -7.17 3.60 -7.01
C ASP A 171 -5.98 4.57 -6.85
N ILE A 172 -5.32 4.50 -5.68
CA ILE A 172 -4.20 5.37 -5.34
C ILE A 172 -3.02 5.09 -6.28
N GLY A 173 -2.60 3.83 -6.40
CA GLY A 173 -1.47 3.47 -7.26
C GLY A 173 -1.78 3.61 -8.75
N ALA A 174 -2.96 3.16 -9.19
CA ALA A 174 -3.30 3.12 -10.61
C ALA A 174 -3.61 4.49 -11.21
N SER A 175 -4.29 5.36 -10.46
CA SER A 175 -4.82 6.62 -11.00
C SER A 175 -4.04 7.86 -10.56
N ARG A 176 -3.30 7.79 -9.44
CA ARG A 176 -2.62 8.95 -8.84
C ARG A 176 -1.10 8.85 -8.90
N GLU A 177 -0.55 7.68 -8.57
CA GLU A 177 0.89 7.44 -8.66
C GLU A 177 1.33 7.22 -10.12
N LEU A 178 0.69 6.28 -10.80
CA LEU A 178 0.94 6.06 -12.22
C LEU A 178 0.27 7.17 -13.04
N ARG A 179 1.04 7.80 -13.92
CA ARG A 179 0.47 8.67 -14.94
C ARG A 179 -0.35 7.79 -15.89
N VAL A 180 -1.64 8.09 -16.01
CA VAL A 180 -2.53 7.45 -16.99
C VAL A 180 -1.86 7.49 -18.36
N ASN A 181 -1.79 6.33 -19.02
CA ASN A 181 -1.23 6.23 -20.36
C ASN A 181 -1.96 7.20 -21.32
N PRO A 182 -1.28 8.20 -21.90
CA PRO A 182 -1.91 9.19 -22.77
C PRO A 182 -2.48 8.58 -24.06
N MET A 183 -2.11 7.34 -24.40
CA MET A 183 -2.57 6.64 -25.60
C MET A 183 -4.02 6.13 -25.48
N GLY A 184 -4.67 6.26 -24.32
CA GLY A 184 -6.07 5.88 -24.11
C GLY A 184 -6.33 4.37 -24.27
N LEU A 185 -7.59 3.98 -24.46
CA LEU A 185 -7.95 2.60 -24.79
C LEU A 185 -7.35 2.20 -26.14
N PHE A 186 -6.77 1.01 -26.22
CA PHE A 186 -6.48 0.37 -27.50
C PHE A 186 -7.79 0.19 -28.27
N ARG A 187 -7.89 0.86 -29.43
CA ARG A 187 -9.01 0.73 -30.37
C ARG A 187 -8.55 -0.06 -31.59
N GLY A 188 -8.64 -1.38 -31.49
CA GLY A 188 -8.25 -2.31 -32.56
C GLY A 188 -9.22 -2.35 -33.74
N ASP A 189 -10.37 -1.70 -33.60
CA ASP A 189 -11.45 -1.55 -34.59
C ASP A 189 -11.30 -0.28 -35.45
N ILE A 190 -10.22 0.49 -35.28
CA ILE A 190 -9.87 1.57 -36.18
C ILE A 190 -9.28 0.95 -37.45
N PRO A 191 -9.94 1.07 -38.63
CA PRO A 191 -9.44 0.49 -39.87
C PRO A 191 -8.06 1.07 -40.20
N PHE A 192 -7.11 0.20 -40.55
CA PHE A 192 -5.79 0.63 -41.00
C PHE A 192 -5.94 1.42 -42.32
N PRO A 193 -5.40 2.66 -42.43
CA PRO A 193 -5.51 3.43 -43.67
C PRO A 193 -4.78 2.70 -44.81
N PRO A 194 -5.40 2.49 -45.98
CA PRO A 194 -4.78 1.76 -47.09
C PRO A 194 -3.58 2.48 -47.71
N SER A 195 -3.47 3.79 -47.52
CA SER A 195 -2.29 4.57 -47.88
C SER A 195 -1.32 4.59 -46.70
N GLY A 196 -0.35 3.68 -46.68
CA GLY A 196 0.69 3.59 -45.64
C GLY A 196 1.24 4.96 -45.26
N GLY A 197 0.79 5.48 -44.12
CA GLY A 197 1.26 6.72 -43.54
C GLY A 197 2.62 6.51 -42.86
N ARG A 198 3.31 7.60 -42.51
CA ARG A 198 4.61 7.53 -41.82
C ARG A 198 4.43 6.86 -40.46
N GLU A 199 4.86 5.61 -40.39
CA GLU A 199 5.00 4.87 -39.15
C GLU A 199 6.30 5.30 -38.45
N TRP A 200 6.30 5.29 -37.12
CA TRP A 200 7.54 5.40 -36.34
C TRP A 200 8.19 4.02 -36.27
N SER A 201 9.51 3.97 -36.47
CA SER A 201 10.32 2.75 -36.26
C SER A 201 10.54 2.48 -34.78
#